data_AF-A0A1T5HS98-F1
#
_entry.id   AF-A0A1T5HS98-F1
#
_cell.length_a   1.000
_cell.length_b   1.000
_cell.length_c   1.000
_cell.angle_alpha   90.00
_cell.angle_beta   90.00
_cell.angle_gamma   90.00
#
_symmetry.space_group_name_H-M   'P 1'
#
loop_
_entity.id
_entity.type
_entity.pdbx_description
1 polymer ?
#
loop_
_entity_poly.entity_id
_entity_poly.type
_entity_poly.pdbx_seq_one_letter_code
_entity_poly.pdbx_strand_id
1 'polypeptide(L)'
;MQTTVYVDRACDILYSSYYIYGLKKVFGNVKFSGKYFSQFKHNNTFVPVVIKSGKSLTKLIFDYGDSYVIDEAAMDWCDAFGKININPEKTDLSKYPKLASVGPGFAVRLYSQAEKRL
;
A
#
# COMPACT_ATOMS: atom_id res chain seq x y z
N MET A 1 4.08 7.66 21.74
CA MET A 1 5.32 7.40 20.94
C MET A 1 5.09 7.93 19.53
N GLN A 2 6.11 8.49 18.89
CA GLN A 2 5.94 9.04 17.54
C GLN A 2 5.92 7.92 16.50
N THR A 3 4.80 7.79 15.79
CA THR A 3 4.65 6.89 14.65
C THR A 3 5.15 7.59 13.38
N THR A 4 5.95 6.89 12.59
CA THR A 4 6.35 7.34 11.24
C THR A 4 6.01 6.27 10.23
N VAL A 5 5.34 6.65 9.15
CA VAL A 5 5.03 5.77 8.04
C VAL A 5 6.05 6.01 6.93
N TYR A 6 6.63 4.92 6.42
CA TYR A 6 7.51 4.92 5.27
C TYR A 6 6.79 4.26 4.11
N VAL A 7 6.74 4.92 2.96
CA VAL A 7 6.22 4.35 1.70
C VAL A 7 7.41 4.12 0.79
N ASP A 8 7.41 2.99 0.06
CA ASP A 8 8.44 2.74 -0.95
C ASP A 8 8.41 3.86 -2.00
N ARG A 9 9.58 4.42 -2.30
CA ARG A 9 9.70 5.49 -3.31
C ARG A 9 9.43 5.01 -4.72
N ALA A 10 9.48 3.69 -4.96
CA ALA A 10 9.26 3.09 -6.27
C ALA A 10 7.79 2.92 -6.64
N CYS A 11 6.84 3.15 -5.70
CA CYS A 11 5.42 2.98 -5.99
C CYS A 11 4.93 3.91 -7.11
N ASP A 12 3.98 3.43 -7.92
CA ASP A 12 3.31 4.29 -8.89
C ASP A 12 2.43 5.30 -8.15
N ILE A 13 2.87 6.55 -8.12
CA ILE A 13 2.22 7.61 -7.35
C ILE A 13 0.79 7.91 -7.82
N LEU A 14 0.48 7.68 -9.10
CA LEU A 14 -0.83 7.98 -9.67
C LEU A 14 -1.89 7.08 -9.05
N TYR A 15 -1.62 5.78 -9.01
CA TYR A 15 -2.53 4.77 -8.44
C TYR A 15 -2.38 4.62 -6.92
N SER A 16 -1.23 4.99 -6.36
CA SER A 16 -0.98 4.90 -4.90
C SER A 16 -1.54 6.09 -4.12
N SER A 17 -1.93 7.18 -4.80
CA SER A 17 -2.30 8.46 -4.18
C SER A 17 -3.43 8.34 -3.13
N TYR A 18 -4.43 7.49 -3.38
CA TYR A 18 -5.51 7.23 -2.43
C TYR A 18 -5.01 6.66 -1.10
N TYR A 19 -4.21 5.59 -1.18
CA TYR A 19 -3.65 4.92 -0.01
C TYR A 19 -2.72 5.86 0.76
N ILE A 20 -1.86 6.59 0.06
CA ILE A 20 -0.94 7.57 0.66
C ILE A 20 -1.71 8.69 1.36
N TYR A 21 -2.80 9.18 0.77
CA TYR A 21 -3.68 10.16 1.41
C TYR A 21 -4.33 9.60 2.68
N GLY A 22 -4.84 8.37 2.64
CA GLY A 22 -5.36 7.68 3.82
C GLY A 22 -4.32 7.54 4.93
N LEU A 23 -3.10 7.11 4.59
CA LEU A 23 -1.98 7.00 5.54
C LEU A 23 -1.65 8.36 6.18
N LYS A 24 -1.67 9.45 5.40
CA LYS A 24 -1.48 10.81 5.94
C LYS A 24 -2.61 11.22 6.88
N LYS A 25 -3.85 10.86 6.58
CA LYS A 25 -5.00 11.17 7.45
C LYS A 25 -4.98 10.38 8.76
N VAL A 26 -4.55 9.12 8.72
CA VAL A 26 -4.52 8.25 9.91
C VAL A 26 -3.29 8.52 10.79
N PHE A 27 -2.10 8.67 10.19
CA PHE A 27 -0.84 8.72 10.94
C PHE A 27 -0.13 10.07 10.93
N GLY A 28 -0.51 11.00 10.04
CA GLY A 28 0.11 12.31 9.87
C GLY A 28 1.48 12.26 9.17
N ASN A 29 2.46 11.59 9.78
CA ASN A 29 3.85 11.61 9.33
C ASN A 29 4.16 10.46 8.34
N VAL A 30 4.03 10.75 7.04
CA VAL A 30 4.34 9.83 5.93
C VAL A 30 5.57 10.33 5.17
N LYS A 31 6.56 9.44 4.96
CA LYS A 31 7.80 9.72 4.25
C LYS A 31 8.04 8.68 3.15
N PHE A 32 8.63 9.09 2.03
CA PHE A 32 9.11 8.14 1.03
C PHE A 32 10.54 7.70 1.37
N SER A 33 10.83 6.40 1.28
CA SER A 33 12.16 5.87 1.58
C SER A 33 12.40 4.53 0.88
N GLY A 34 13.65 4.25 0.50
CA GLY A 34 14.07 2.89 0.08
C GLY A 34 14.66 2.06 1.22
N LYS A 35 14.88 2.66 2.40
CA LYS A 35 15.65 2.05 3.51
C LYS A 35 15.09 0.70 3.97
N TYR A 36 13.77 0.56 3.96
CA TYR A 36 13.08 -0.62 4.49
C TYR A 36 12.65 -1.63 3.42
N PHE A 37 12.96 -1.33 2.15
CA PHE A 37 12.42 -2.04 0.99
C PHE A 37 13.52 -2.70 0.14
N SER A 38 14.77 -2.77 0.63
CA SER A 38 15.90 -3.34 -0.12
C SER A 38 15.71 -4.81 -0.51
N GLN A 39 14.97 -5.58 0.30
CA GLN A 39 14.62 -6.98 0.03
C GLN A 39 13.23 -7.14 -0.61
N PHE A 40 12.51 -6.05 -0.82
CA PHE A 40 11.18 -6.09 -1.41
C PHE A 40 11.28 -6.12 -2.93
N LYS A 41 10.65 -7.12 -3.56
CA LYS A 41 10.54 -7.18 -5.02
C LYS A 41 9.37 -6.31 -5.45
N HIS A 42 9.68 -5.15 -6.01
CA HIS A 42 8.66 -4.20 -6.42
C HIS A 42 7.80 -4.73 -7.60
N ASN A 43 6.51 -4.39 -7.56
CA ASN A 43 5.53 -4.62 -8.62
C ASN A 43 4.80 -3.30 -8.87
N ASN A 44 4.46 -3.02 -10.11
CA ASN A 44 3.76 -1.80 -10.52
C ASN A 44 2.33 -1.67 -9.95
N THR A 45 1.80 -2.66 -9.23
CA THR A 45 0.48 -2.59 -8.58
C THR A 45 0.54 -2.46 -7.06
N PHE A 46 1.73 -2.38 -6.47
CA PHE A 46 1.90 -2.38 -5.01
C PHE A 46 2.11 -0.98 -4.43
N VAL A 47 1.56 -0.76 -3.24
CA VAL A 47 1.94 0.29 -2.30
C VAL A 47 2.56 -0.37 -1.07
N PRO A 48 3.89 -0.56 -1.05
CA PRO A 48 4.59 -1.12 0.10
C PRO A 48 4.76 -0.05 1.18
N VAL A 49 4.46 -0.41 2.42
CA VAL A 49 4.45 0.52 3.55
C VAL A 49 5.13 -0.12 4.75
N VAL A 50 5.94 0.66 5.47
CA VAL A 50 6.47 0.29 6.78
C VAL A 50 6.06 1.33 7.81
N ILE A 51 5.26 0.91 8.78
CA ILE A 51 4.89 1.71 9.94
C ILE A 51 5.92 1.45 11.04
N LYS A 52 6.63 2.50 11.46
CA LYS A 52 7.56 2.46 12.58
C LYS A 52 6.92 3.10 13.80
N SER A 53 6.77 2.33 14.87
CA SER A 53 6.35 2.81 16.19
C SER A 53 7.39 2.40 17.24
N GLY A 54 8.21 3.35 17.67
CA GLY A 54 9.36 3.06 18.53
C GLY A 54 10.36 2.11 17.85
N LYS A 55 10.54 0.92 18.42
CA LYS A 55 11.40 -0.15 17.87
C LYS A 55 10.65 -1.12 16.95
N SER A 56 9.33 -1.12 16.97
CA SER A 56 8.51 -2.03 16.19
C SER A 56 8.35 -1.54 14.76
N LEU A 57 8.40 -2.48 13.81
CA LEU A 57 8.11 -2.27 12.41
C LEU A 57 6.92 -3.14 12.02
N THR A 58 5.96 -2.55 11.31
CA THR A 58 4.84 -3.27 10.71
C THR A 58 4.85 -3.01 9.21
N LYS A 59 4.88 -4.07 8.42
CA LYS A 59 4.95 -4.05 6.97
C LYS A 59 3.58 -4.31 6.39
N LEU A 60 3.11 -3.42 5.53
CA LEU A 60 1.83 -3.53 4.85
C LEU A 60 2.04 -3.48 3.34
N ILE A 61 1.17 -4.15 2.61
CA ILE A 61 1.07 -4.00 1.16
C ILE A 61 -0.38 -3.67 0.83
N PHE A 62 -0.57 -2.69 -0.05
CA PHE A 62 -1.84 -2.51 -0.75
C PHE A 62 -1.62 -2.87 -2.22
N ASP A 63 -2.29 -3.91 -2.69
CA ASP A 63 -2.30 -4.35 -4.09
C ASP A 63 -3.59 -3.89 -4.76
N TYR A 64 -3.46 -2.89 -5.64
CA TYR A 64 -4.56 -2.37 -6.47
C TYR A 64 -4.60 -3.03 -7.86
N GLY A 65 -3.89 -4.13 -8.07
CA GLY A 65 -3.94 -4.90 -9.29
C GLY A 65 -5.28 -5.59 -9.50
N ASP A 66 -5.74 -5.64 -10.74
CA ASP A 66 -7.02 -6.27 -11.12
C ASP A 66 -6.94 -7.80 -11.23
N SER A 67 -5.80 -8.41 -10.91
CA SER A 67 -5.65 -9.86 -10.85
C SER A 67 -6.15 -10.40 -9.51
N TYR A 68 -6.80 -11.56 -9.51
CA TYR A 68 -7.11 -12.30 -8.28
C TYR A 68 -5.91 -13.06 -7.69
N VAL A 69 -4.82 -13.20 -8.46
CA VAL A 69 -3.62 -13.92 -8.04
C VAL A 69 -2.92 -13.18 -6.90
N ILE A 70 -2.58 -13.90 -5.84
CA ILE A 70 -1.82 -13.40 -4.70
C ILE A 70 -0.34 -13.60 -4.99
N ASP A 71 0.47 -12.55 -4.82
CA ASP A 71 1.92 -12.64 -4.95
C ASP A 71 2.51 -13.18 -3.64
N GLU A 72 3.02 -14.41 -3.68
CA GLU A 72 3.55 -15.11 -2.51
C GLU A 72 4.75 -14.40 -1.88
N ALA A 73 5.65 -13.84 -2.69
CA ALA A 73 6.84 -13.16 -2.17
C ALA A 73 6.46 -11.87 -1.41
N ALA A 74 5.49 -11.14 -1.93
CA ALA A 74 4.92 -9.97 -1.29
C ALA A 74 4.10 -10.35 -0.04
N MET A 75 3.32 -11.43 -0.11
CA MET A 75 2.62 -12.00 1.04
C MET A 75 3.60 -12.35 2.15
N ASP A 76 4.69 -13.08 1.86
CA ASP A 76 5.71 -13.45 2.85
C ASP A 76 6.41 -12.24 3.48
N TRP A 77 6.69 -11.21 2.67
CA TRP A 77 7.41 -10.03 3.14
C TRP A 77 6.61 -9.19 4.15
N CYS A 78 5.28 -9.15 4.04
CA CYS A 78 4.41 -8.25 4.81
C CYS A 78 3.77 -8.91 6.05
N ASP A 79 3.30 -8.07 6.96
CA ASP A 79 2.49 -8.48 8.12
C ASP A 79 0.98 -8.46 7.80
N ALA A 80 0.56 -7.63 6.83
CA ALA A 80 -0.79 -7.65 6.27
C ALA A 80 -0.79 -7.25 4.79
N PHE A 81 -1.64 -7.93 4.01
CA PHE A 81 -1.76 -7.80 2.57
C PHE A 81 -3.18 -7.36 2.19
N GLY A 82 -3.36 -6.11 1.80
CA GLY A 82 -4.63 -5.60 1.27
C GLY A 82 -4.74 -5.87 -0.23
N LYS A 83 -5.81 -6.54 -0.68
CA LYS A 83 -6.05 -6.81 -2.10
C LYS A 83 -7.45 -6.37 -2.52
N ILE A 84 -7.54 -5.70 -3.68
CA ILE A 84 -8.83 -5.20 -4.20
C ILE A 84 -9.67 -6.30 -4.86
N ASN A 85 -9.02 -7.26 -5.50
CA ASN A 85 -9.70 -8.33 -6.24
C ASN A 85 -9.36 -9.67 -5.59
N ILE A 86 -10.28 -10.20 -4.79
CA ILE A 86 -10.16 -11.52 -4.15
C ILE A 86 -11.25 -12.42 -4.74
N ASN A 87 -10.89 -13.62 -5.18
CA ASN A 87 -11.82 -14.60 -5.71
C ASN A 87 -11.78 -15.89 -4.88
N PRO A 88 -12.73 -16.10 -3.95
CA PRO A 88 -12.79 -17.30 -3.11
C PRO A 88 -13.00 -18.61 -3.87
N GLU A 89 -13.56 -18.56 -5.09
CA GLU A 89 -13.77 -19.75 -5.93
C GLU A 89 -12.47 -20.20 -6.61
N LYS A 90 -11.52 -19.27 -6.81
CA LYS A 90 -10.24 -19.52 -7.49
C LYS A 90 -9.04 -19.48 -6.55
N THR A 91 -9.23 -19.15 -5.28
CA THR A 91 -8.15 -18.96 -4.33
C THR A 91 -8.56 -19.50 -2.96
N ASP A 92 -7.78 -20.46 -2.47
CA ASP A 92 -7.95 -21.00 -1.12
C ASP A 92 -7.49 -19.96 -0.09
N LEU A 93 -8.45 -19.20 0.43
CA LEU A 93 -8.20 -18.10 1.37
C LEU A 93 -7.62 -18.57 2.71
N SER A 94 -7.80 -19.86 3.06
CA SER A 94 -7.25 -20.40 4.31
C SER A 94 -5.72 -20.37 4.36
N LYS A 95 -5.06 -20.31 3.19
CA LYS A 95 -3.61 -20.19 3.05
C LYS A 95 -3.08 -18.79 3.36
N TYR A 96 -3.96 -17.78 3.39
CA TYR A 96 -3.56 -16.37 3.44
C TYR A 96 -4.17 -15.65 4.65
N PRO A 97 -3.77 -15.98 5.89
CA PRO A 97 -4.32 -15.37 7.10
C PRO A 97 -4.02 -13.87 7.22
N LYS A 98 -3.03 -13.35 6.47
CA LYS A 98 -2.65 -11.93 6.42
C LYS A 98 -3.44 -11.15 5.36
N LEU A 99 -4.26 -11.82 4.55
CA LEU A 99 -5.01 -11.21 3.46
C LEU A 99 -6.22 -10.45 3.98
N ALA A 100 -6.38 -9.22 3.53
CA ALA A 100 -7.55 -8.40 3.77
C ALA A 100 -8.12 -7.90 2.45
N SER A 101 -9.44 -8.02 2.28
CA SER A 101 -10.13 -7.33 1.19
C SER A 101 -10.10 -5.83 1.47
N VAL A 102 -9.64 -5.04 0.50
CA VAL A 102 -9.66 -3.58 0.57
C VAL A 102 -10.46 -3.03 -0.60
N GLY A 103 -11.17 -1.91 -0.39
CA GLY A 103 -11.87 -1.24 -1.49
C GLY A 103 -10.89 -0.73 -2.55
N PRO A 104 -11.35 -0.56 -3.81
CA PRO A 104 -10.56 0.04 -4.86
C PRO A 104 -10.18 1.48 -4.47
N GLY A 105 -8.88 1.76 -4.39
CA GLY A 105 -8.37 3.11 -4.18
C GLY A 105 -8.26 3.85 -5.50
N PHE A 106 -9.17 4.79 -5.77
CA PHE A 106 -9.10 5.64 -6.97
C PHE A 106 -8.27 6.89 -6.71
N ALA A 107 -7.57 7.36 -7.74
CA ALA A 107 -6.69 8.53 -7.63
C ALA A 107 -7.42 9.75 -7.02
N VAL A 108 -6.88 10.28 -5.93
CA VAL A 108 -7.45 11.43 -5.24
C VAL A 108 -6.89 12.70 -5.89
N ARG A 109 -7.62 13.24 -6.87
CA ARG A 109 -7.37 14.50 -7.59
C ARG A 109 -5.95 14.69 -8.14
N LEU A 110 -5.77 14.44 -9.44
CA LEU A 110 -4.52 14.75 -10.17
C LEU A 110 -4.41 16.23 -10.59
N TYR A 111 -5.54 16.96 -10.63
CA TYR A 111 -5.57 18.37 -11.00
C TYR A 111 -6.05 19.21 -9.80
N SER A 112 -5.22 20.17 -9.37
CA SER A 112 -5.76 21.35 -8.67
C SER A 112 -6.72 22.05 -9.62
N GLN A 113 -7.72 22.77 -9.10
CA GLN A 113 -8.42 23.73 -9.96
C GLN A 113 -7.35 24.61 -10.61
N ALA A 114 -7.40 24.77 -11.94
CA ALA A 114 -6.70 25.88 -12.57
C ALA A 114 -7.11 27.12 -11.78
N GLU A 115 -6.13 27.85 -11.23
CA GLU A 115 -6.39 29.13 -10.59
C GLU A 115 -7.33 29.89 -11.52
N LYS A 116 -8.47 30.35 -10.97
CA LYS A 116 -9.35 31.25 -11.70
C LYS A 116 -8.49 32.41 -12.16
N ARG A 117 -8.18 32.45 -13.45
CA ARG A 117 -7.61 33.65 -14.07
C ARG A 117 -8.65 34.74 -13.85
N LEU A 118 -8.20 35.78 -13.15
CA LEU A 118 -8.93 36.99 -12.78
C LEU A 118 -9.70 37.58 -13.97
#